data_AF-A0A1H7UAR9-F1
#
_entry.id   AF-A0A1H7UAR9-F1
#
_cell.length_a   1.000
_cell.length_b   1.000
_cell.length_c   1.000
_cell.angle_alpha   90.00
_cell.angle_beta   90.00
_cell.angle_gamma   90.00
#
_symmetry.space_group_name_H-M   'P 1'
#
loop_
_entity.id
_entity.type
_entity.pdbx_description
1 polymer ?
#
loop_
_entity_poly.entity_id
_entity_poly.type
_entity_poly.pdbx_seq_one_letter_code
_entity_poly.pdbx_strand_id
1 'polypeptide(L)' 'MSLTVHVEYQYCQHGRKTVQTGSDLVTVDEHTDRAVLSVLRLLHPHWEAIKVLSSSLAAPPETTPGV' A
#
# COMPACT_ATOMS: atom_id res chain seq x y z
N MET A 1 8.76 13.18 -7.62
CA MET A 1 7.41 13.30 -8.24
C MET A 1 6.58 12.24 -7.55
N SER A 2 5.48 12.57 -6.88
CA SER A 2 4.72 11.56 -6.12
C SER A 2 3.75 10.79 -7.00
N LEU A 3 3.74 9.46 -6.84
CA LEU A 3 2.89 8.50 -7.53
C LEU A 3 1.92 7.89 -6.51
N THR A 4 0.65 7.73 -6.89
CA THR A 4 -0.31 6.97 -6.10
C THR A 4 -0.34 5.53 -6.60
N VAL A 5 -0.16 4.60 -5.68
CA VAL A 5 -0.02 3.17 -5.95
C VAL A 5 -1.07 2.43 -5.15
N HIS A 6 -1.85 1.60 -5.82
CA HIS A 6 -2.70 0.62 -5.16
C HIS A 6 -1.84 -0.58 -4.75
N VAL A 7 -1.80 -0.86 -3.46
CA VAL A 7 -1.00 -1.96 -2.89
C VAL A 7 -1.91 -2.96 -2.20
N GLU A 8 -1.73 -4.23 -2.52
CA GLU A 8 -2.26 -5.35 -1.77
C GLU A 8 -1.15 -5.90 -0.87
N TYR A 9 -1.47 -6.13 0.39
CA TYR A 9 -0.49 -6.57 1.39
C TYR A 9 -1.07 -7.57 2.37
N GLN A 10 -0.18 -8.28 3.04
CA GLN A 10 -0.47 -9.09 4.22
C GLN A 10 0.28 -8.53 5.41
N TYR A 11 -0.31 -8.64 6.59
CA TYR A 11 0.31 -8.25 7.84
C TYR A 11 -0.05 -9.20 8.98
N CYS A 12 0.83 -9.28 9.98
CA CYS A 12 0.51 -9.80 11.30
C CYS A 12 0.51 -8.65 12.30
N GLN A 13 -0.54 -8.55 13.11
CA GLN A 13 -0.57 -7.59 14.22
C GLN A 13 0.31 -8.10 15.36
N HIS A 14 1.01 -7.18 16.02
CA HIS A 14 1.79 -7.50 17.22
C HIS A 14 0.91 -8.24 18.25
N GLY A 15 1.36 -9.42 18.67
CA GLY A 15 0.62 -10.29 19.60
C GLY A 15 -0.48 -11.15 18.98
N ARG A 16 -0.74 -11.06 17.66
CA ARG A 16 -1.64 -11.98 16.94
C ARG A 16 -0.86 -12.81 15.91
N LYS A 17 -1.07 -14.13 15.96
CA LYS A 17 -0.49 -15.09 14.99
C LYS A 17 -1.25 -15.19 13.67
N THR A 18 -2.36 -14.47 13.53
CA THR A 18 -3.19 -14.54 12.33
C THR A 18 -2.66 -13.58 11.27
N VAL A 19 -2.38 -14.11 10.09
CA VAL A 19 -2.07 -13.30 8.90
C VAL A 19 -3.37 -12.67 8.41
N GLN A 20 -3.37 -11.36 8.28
CA GLN A 20 -4.46 -10.59 7.68
C GLN A 20 -4.03 -10.07 6.32
N THR A 21 -4.98 -9.87 5.42
CA THR A 21 -4.78 -9.29 4.10
C THR A 21 -5.57 -8.00 3.97
N GLY A 22 -5.02 -7.02 3.26
CA GLY A 22 -5.69 -5.76 2.97
C GLY A 22 -5.18 -5.16 1.68
N SER A 23 -5.87 -4.12 1.22
CA SER A 23 -5.43 -3.28 0.13
C SER A 23 -5.57 -1.82 0.52
N ASP A 24 -4.66 -0.97 0.03
CA ASP A 24 -4.63 0.45 0.32
C ASP A 24 -4.08 1.27 -0.85
N LEU A 25 -4.28 2.58 -0.82
CA LEU A 25 -3.75 3.52 -1.80
C LEU A 25 -2.66 4.35 -1.13
N VAL A 26 -1.41 4.03 -1.45
CA VAL A 26 -0.25 4.72 -0.88
C VAL A 26 0.35 5.68 -1.89
N THR A 27 0.68 6.89 -1.43
CA THR A 27 1.45 7.85 -2.23
C THR A 27 2.93 7.69 -1.92
N VAL A 28 3.72 7.36 -2.93
CA VAL A 28 5.18 7.14 -2.85
C VAL A 28 5.90 8.03 -3.85
N ASP A 29 7.13 8.46 -3.56
CA ASP A 29 7.92 9.24 -4.54
C ASP A 29 8.47 8.36 -5.67
N GLU A 30 8.60 7.05 -5.43
CA GLU A 30 9.04 6.07 -6.42
C GLU A 30 8.23 4.77 -6.27
N HIS A 31 7.79 4.18 -7.39
CA HIS A 31 7.03 2.93 -7.39
C HIS A 31 7.97 1.73 -7.16
N THR A 32 8.48 1.62 -5.94
CA THR A 32 9.29 0.48 -5.49
C THR A 32 8.67 -0.17 -4.25
N ASP A 33 8.84 -1.48 -4.16
CA ASP A 33 8.37 -2.28 -3.03
C ASP A 33 8.90 -1.74 -1.68
N ARG A 34 10.14 -1.23 -1.66
CA ARG A 34 10.74 -0.59 -0.48
C ARG A 34 10.03 0.70 -0.09
N ALA A 35 9.71 1.57 -1.05
CA ALA A 35 9.00 2.81 -0.77
C ALA A 35 7.59 2.52 -0.23
N VAL A 36 6.88 1.60 -0.89
CA VAL A 36 5.55 1.13 -0.49
C VAL A 36 5.57 0.53 0.92
N LEU A 37 6.50 -0.38 1.22
CA LEU A 37 6.65 -0.96 2.56
C LEU A 37 6.99 0.09 3.62
N SER A 38 7.80 1.09 3.28
CA SER A 38 8.15 2.16 4.22
C SER A 38 6.93 2.99 4.58
N VAL A 39 6.08 3.34 3.59
CA VAL A 39 4.82 4.05 3.83
C VAL A 39 3.85 3.20 4.64
N LEU A 40 3.67 1.92 4.30
CA LEU A 40 2.79 1.01 5.06
C LEU A 40 3.21 0.87 6.53
N ARG A 41 4.52 0.83 6.82
CA ARG A 41 5.04 0.79 8.19
C ARG A 41 4.77 2.08 8.97
N LEU A 42 4.83 3.24 8.30
CA LEU A 42 4.53 4.53 8.92
C LEU A 42 3.03 4.65 9.26
N LEU A 43 2.15 4.17 8.38
CA LEU A 43 0.70 4.19 8.60
C LEU A 43 0.25 3.16 9.64
N HIS A 44 0.96 2.03 9.75
CA HIS A 44 0.58 0.92 10.61
C HIS A 44 1.73 0.46 11.53
N PRO A 45 2.07 1.26 12.57
CA PRO A 45 3.21 0.96 13.45
C PRO A 45 3.06 -0.32 14.29
N HIS A 46 1.84 -0.87 14.39
CA HIS A 46 1.55 -2.08 15.16
C HIS A 46 1.66 -3.38 14.34
N TRP A 47 2.01 -3.29 13.06
CA TRP A 47 2.21 -4.46 12.20
C TRP A 47 3.66 -4.91 12.24
N GLU A 48 3.90 -6.20 12.53
CA GLU A 48 5.26 -6.74 12.62
C GLU A 48 5.73 -7.37 11.31
N ALA A 49 4.85 -8.13 10.65
CA ALA A 49 5.18 -8.92 9.47
C ALA A 49 4.41 -8.41 8.23
N ILE A 50 4.75 -7.21 7.77
CA ILE A 50 4.15 -6.64 6.55
C ILE A 50 4.83 -7.22 5.32
N LYS A 51 4.03 -7.70 4.37
CA LYS A 51 4.46 -8.21 3.07
C LYS A 51 3.59 -7.62 1.97
N VAL A 52 4.21 -7.04 0.95
CA VAL A 52 3.49 -6.64 -0.27
C VAL A 52 3.22 -7.89 -1.11
N LEU A 53 1.97 -8.06 -1.53
CA LEU A 53 1.55 -9.10 -2.45
C LEU A 53 1.59 -8.61 -3.88
N SER A 54 1.04 -7.42 -4.10
CA SER A 54 0.87 -6.80 -5.41
C SER A 54 0.93 -5.30 -5.24
N SER A 55 1.55 -4.61 -6.19
CA SER A 55 1.51 -3.15 -6.27
C SER A 55 1.28 -2.76 -7.72
N SER A 56 0.34 -1.86 -7.93
CA SER A 56 -0.02 -1.34 -9.25
C SER A 56 -0.19 0.16 -9.16
N LEU A 57 0.27 0.87 -10.19
CA LEU A 57 0.04 2.31 -10.29
C LEU A 57 -1.47 2.54 -10.28
N ALA A 58 -1.97 3.30 -9.30
CA ALA A 58 -3.37 3.70 -9.32
C ALA A 58 -3.54 4.60 -10.54
N ALA A 59 -4.43 4.23 -11.46
CA ALA A 59 -4.72 5.07 -12.62
C ALA A 59 -5.08 6.48 -12.10
N PRO A 60 -4.58 7.56 -12.75
CA PRO A 60 -5.06 8.89 -12.43
C PRO A 60 -6.59 8.86 -12.53
N PRO A 61 -7.33 9.56 -11.64
CA PRO A 61 -8.77 9.62 -11.77
C PRO A 61 -9.07 10.09 -13.20
N GLU A 62 -9.64 9.22 -14.02
CA GLU A 62 -10.14 9.60 -15.33
C GLU A 62 -11.11 10.75 -15.08
N THR A 63 -10.68 11.96 -15.42
CA THR A 63 -11.58 13.10 -15.50
C THR A 63 -12.53 12.74 -16.62
N THR A 64 -13.69 12.20 -16.25
CA THR A 64 -14.80 11.94 -17.16
C THR A 64 -15.03 13.25 -17.94
N PRO A 65 -14.78 13.31 -19.26
CA PRO A 65 -15.20 14.47 -20.02
C PRO A 65 -16.73 14.43 -20.03
N GLY A 66 -17.34 15.49 -19.51
CA GLY A 66 -18.77 15.56 -19.28
C GLY A 66 -19.61 15.25 -20.52
N VAL A 67 -20.82 14.75 -20.26
CA VAL A 67 -21.96 14.79 -21.18
C VAL A 67 -23.09 15.56 -20.51
#